data_AF-A0A0L0W6P3-F1
#
_entry.id   AF-A0A0L0W6P3-F1
#
_cell.length_a   1.000
_cell.length_b   1.000
_cell.length_c   1.000
_cell.angle_alpha   90.00
_cell.angle_beta   90.00
_cell.angle_gamma   90.00
#
_symmetry.space_group_name_H-M   'P 1'
#
loop_
_entity.id
_entity.type
_entity.pdbx_description
1 polymer ?
#
loop_
_entity_poly.entity_id
_entity_poly.type
_entity_poly.pdbx_seq_one_letter_code
_entity_poly.pdbx_strand_id
1 'polypeptide(L)'
;DMGVAVFTFLFVAIFDTIGTLVGLAAKADLLDENGKLPGINRAYISDSIGSIVASCLGTSFIGTTVESASGISEGGKTGLTAMGTAGMFLIALFLSPLFLIIPNAATAPVLVIVGLLMVSSIKAIDFDDITEGLPAFLTIIIMPLSYSIAEGIVIGMISYVALKVLARKFKDVSIVMYI
;
A
#
# COMPACT_ATOMS: atom_id res chain seq x y z
N ASP A 1 18.41 -18.96 4.92
CA ASP A 1 18.19 -18.07 3.75
C ASP A 1 16.74 -18.00 3.30
N MET A 2 16.13 -19.10 2.82
CA MET A 2 14.74 -19.05 2.31
C MET A 2 13.69 -18.67 3.37
N GLY A 3 13.82 -19.17 4.61
CA GLY A 3 12.91 -18.81 5.70
C GLY A 3 12.94 -17.31 6.05
N VAL A 4 14.12 -16.70 6.07
CA VAL A 4 14.27 -15.25 6.35
C VAL A 4 13.62 -14.43 5.25
N ALA A 5 13.85 -14.80 3.97
CA ALA A 5 13.20 -14.12 2.84
C ALA A 5 11.67 -14.22 2.92
N VAL A 6 11.12 -15.40 3.24
CA VAL A 6 9.67 -15.60 3.39
C VAL A 6 9.11 -14.73 4.52
N PHE A 7 9.79 -14.67 5.67
CA PHE A 7 9.35 -13.82 6.78
C PHE A 7 9.43 -12.34 6.44
N THR A 8 10.51 -11.87 5.79
CA THR A 8 10.63 -10.47 5.36
C THR A 8 9.52 -10.11 4.36
N PHE A 9 9.29 -10.94 3.34
CA PHE A 9 8.23 -10.71 2.37
C PHE A 9 6.83 -10.76 2.99
N LEU A 10 6.61 -11.61 4.00
CA LEU A 10 5.34 -11.64 4.74
C LEU A 10 5.06 -10.29 5.40
N PHE A 11 6.03 -9.72 6.12
CA PHE A 11 5.85 -8.40 6.74
C PHE A 11 5.67 -7.30 5.70
N VAL A 12 6.45 -7.31 4.62
CA VAL A 12 6.28 -6.36 3.51
C VAL A 12 4.87 -6.46 2.95
N ALA A 13 4.38 -7.67 2.65
CA ALA A 13 3.06 -7.88 2.08
C ALA A 13 1.94 -7.45 3.02
N ILE A 14 2.04 -7.75 4.32
CA ILE A 14 1.04 -7.31 5.31
C ILE A 14 0.96 -5.78 5.33
N PHE A 15 2.11 -5.09 5.45
CA PHE A 15 2.12 -3.64 5.52
C PHE A 15 1.73 -2.97 4.21
N ASP A 16 2.10 -3.56 3.08
CA ASP A 16 1.70 -3.09 1.75
C ASP A 16 0.18 -3.21 1.57
N THR A 17 -0.42 -4.36 1.87
CA THR A 17 -1.88 -4.52 1.82
C THR A 17 -2.58 -3.53 2.76
N ILE A 18 -2.11 -3.35 3.99
CA ILE A 18 -2.72 -2.40 4.93
C ILE A 18 -2.61 -0.97 4.41
N GLY A 19 -1.41 -0.54 4.02
CA GLY A 19 -1.12 0.82 3.60
C GLY A 19 -1.84 1.19 2.31
N THR A 20 -1.80 0.32 1.31
CA THR A 20 -2.47 0.55 0.02
C THR A 20 -3.98 0.54 0.16
N LEU A 21 -4.54 -0.42 0.90
CA LEU A 21 -5.99 -0.53 1.09
C LEU A 21 -6.56 0.66 1.85
N VAL A 22 -5.91 1.08 2.95
CA VAL A 22 -6.35 2.26 3.71
C VAL A 22 -6.14 3.54 2.90
N GLY A 23 -5.00 3.68 2.22
CA GLY A 23 -4.70 4.86 1.40
C GLY A 23 -5.66 5.04 0.23
N LEU A 24 -6.02 3.96 -0.46
CA LEU A 24 -6.98 3.97 -1.55
C LEU A 24 -8.41 4.15 -1.05
N ALA A 25 -8.77 3.54 0.09
CA ALA A 25 -10.07 3.77 0.73
C ALA A 25 -10.28 5.23 1.14
N ALA A 26 -9.23 5.88 1.67
CA ALA A 26 -9.24 7.31 1.96
C ALA A 26 -9.47 8.12 0.68
N LYS A 27 -8.72 7.82 -0.39
CA LYS A 27 -8.86 8.50 -1.68
C LYS A 27 -10.23 8.27 -2.34
N ALA A 28 -10.84 7.11 -2.11
CA ALA A 28 -12.16 6.76 -2.62
C ALA A 28 -13.32 7.34 -1.80
N ASP A 29 -13.04 8.00 -0.66
CA ASP A 29 -14.04 8.49 0.28
C ASP A 29 -14.90 7.35 0.85
N LEU A 30 -14.25 6.23 1.20
CA LEU A 30 -14.88 5.01 1.75
C LEU A 30 -14.61 4.82 3.24
N LEU A 31 -13.88 5.73 3.88
CA LEU A 31 -13.63 5.69 5.32
C LEU A 31 -14.83 6.24 6.09
N ASP A 32 -15.15 5.59 7.19
CA ASP A 32 -16.17 6.05 8.14
C ASP A 32 -15.69 7.29 8.92
N GLU A 33 -16.58 7.93 9.68
CA GLU A 33 -16.30 9.16 10.47
C GLU A 33 -15.10 9.01 11.43
N ASN A 34 -14.76 7.78 11.80
CA ASN A 34 -13.63 7.43 12.65
C ASN A 34 -12.33 7.11 11.86
N GLY A 35 -12.29 7.38 10.55
CA GLY A 35 -11.16 7.05 9.67
C GLY A 35 -10.97 5.54 9.43
N LYS A 36 -12.00 4.72 9.70
CA LYS A 36 -11.93 3.25 9.58
C LYS A 36 -12.67 2.78 8.34
N LEU A 37 -12.11 1.80 7.63
CA LEU A 37 -12.81 1.17 6.52
C LEU A 37 -13.87 0.18 7.06
N PRO A 38 -15.17 0.38 6.78
CA PRO A 38 -16.20 -0.58 7.15
C PRO A 38 -15.96 -1.92 6.45
N GLY A 39 -15.99 -3.02 7.21
CA GLY A 39 -15.79 -4.36 6.65
C GLY A 39 -14.34 -4.70 6.30
N ILE A 40 -13.34 -4.02 6.87
CA ILE A 40 -11.91 -4.26 6.62
C ILE A 40 -11.51 -5.74 6.71
N ASN A 41 -12.09 -6.51 7.65
CA ASN A 41 -11.84 -7.95 7.78
C ASN A 41 -12.25 -8.74 6.52
N ARG A 42 -13.37 -8.36 5.88
CA ARG A 42 -13.81 -9.01 4.63
C ARG A 42 -12.86 -8.67 3.49
N ALA A 43 -12.34 -7.44 3.46
CA ALA A 43 -11.35 -7.02 2.47
C ALA A 43 -10.04 -7.81 2.63
N TYR A 44 -9.52 -7.96 3.85
CA TYR A 44 -8.33 -8.78 4.12
C TYR A 44 -8.52 -10.26 3.80
N ILE A 45 -9.71 -10.82 4.08
CA ILE A 45 -10.01 -12.21 3.71
C ILE A 45 -10.02 -12.37 2.18
N SER A 46 -10.63 -11.43 1.46
CA SER A 46 -10.67 -11.43 -0.01
C SER A 46 -9.27 -11.36 -0.61
N ASP A 47 -8.43 -10.46 -0.10
CA ASP A 47 -7.03 -10.26 -0.50
C ASP A 47 -6.19 -11.54 -0.24
N SER A 48 -6.32 -12.11 0.96
CA SER A 48 -5.63 -13.35 1.34
C SER A 48 -6.02 -14.54 0.44
N ILE A 49 -7.32 -14.72 0.17
CA ILE A 49 -7.81 -15.78 -0.72
C ILE A 49 -7.27 -15.56 -2.13
N GLY A 50 -7.35 -14.34 -2.64
CA GLY A 50 -6.84 -13.98 -3.96
C GLY A 50 -5.36 -14.30 -4.09
N SER A 51 -4.57 -13.96 -3.08
CA SER A 51 -3.13 -14.19 -3.08
C SER A 51 -2.73 -15.64 -2.92
N ILE A 52 -3.48 -16.44 -2.16
CA ILE A 52 -3.27 -17.90 -2.12
C ILE A 52 -3.51 -18.49 -3.51
N VAL A 53 -4.60 -18.11 -4.18
CA VAL A 53 -4.92 -18.57 -5.53
C VAL A 53 -3.85 -18.13 -6.53
N ALA A 54 -3.44 -16.86 -6.49
CA ALA A 54 -2.38 -16.31 -7.33
C ALA A 54 -1.04 -17.05 -7.16
N SER A 55 -0.67 -17.35 -5.91
CA SER A 55 0.56 -18.08 -5.58
C SER A 55 0.48 -19.54 -6.06
N CYS A 56 -0.68 -20.20 -5.92
CA CYS A 56 -0.91 -21.54 -6.45
C CYS A 56 -0.83 -21.58 -7.99
N LEU A 57 -1.18 -20.49 -8.67
CA LEU A 57 -1.04 -20.32 -10.11
C LEU A 57 0.39 -19.95 -10.54
N GLY A 58 1.34 -19.83 -9.61
CA GLY A 58 2.74 -19.49 -9.88
C GLY A 58 2.99 -18.01 -10.13
N THR A 59 2.05 -17.14 -9.75
CA THR A 59 2.17 -15.68 -9.86
C THR A 59 2.54 -15.06 -8.50
N SER A 60 2.96 -13.79 -8.49
CA SER A 60 3.20 -13.07 -7.24
C SER A 60 1.91 -12.84 -6.45
N PHE A 61 2.04 -12.49 -5.17
CA PHE A 61 0.93 -12.00 -4.35
C PHE A 61 0.18 -10.88 -5.08
N ILE A 62 -1.16 -10.92 -5.02
CA ILE A 62 -2.03 -9.91 -5.64
C ILE A 62 -2.65 -9.05 -4.54
N GLY A 63 -2.79 -7.76 -4.80
CA GLY A 63 -3.34 -6.85 -3.80
C GLY A 63 -3.90 -5.59 -4.42
N THR A 64 -4.34 -4.68 -3.56
CA THR A 64 -4.84 -3.37 -3.96
C THR A 64 -3.70 -2.55 -4.56
N THR A 65 -3.69 -2.40 -5.88
CA THR A 65 -2.60 -1.68 -6.55
C THR A 65 -2.78 -0.18 -6.45
N VAL A 66 -1.69 0.53 -6.23
CA VAL A 66 -1.64 1.99 -6.09
C VAL A 66 -2.09 2.73 -7.35
N GLU A 67 -1.96 2.09 -8.50
CA GLU A 67 -2.47 2.53 -9.79
C GLU A 67 -4.00 2.63 -9.80
N SER A 68 -4.70 1.87 -8.95
CA SER A 68 -6.15 1.99 -8.77
C SER A 68 -6.57 3.40 -8.32
N ALA A 69 -5.63 4.18 -7.77
CA ALA A 69 -5.84 5.58 -7.43
C ALA A 69 -6.20 6.45 -8.64
N SER A 70 -5.76 6.11 -9.86
CA SER A 70 -6.16 6.83 -11.09
C SER A 70 -7.61 6.49 -11.45
N GLY A 71 -7.98 5.20 -11.40
CA GLY A 71 -9.34 4.74 -11.62
C GLY A 71 -10.34 5.34 -10.63
N ILE A 72 -9.97 5.47 -9.35
CA ILE A 72 -10.77 6.14 -8.32
C ILE A 72 -10.95 7.63 -8.64
N SER A 73 -9.90 8.28 -9.15
CA SER A 73 -9.95 9.72 -9.49
C SER A 73 -10.91 9.99 -10.66
N GLU A 74 -11.04 9.02 -11.57
CA GLU A 74 -12.04 9.04 -12.67
C GLU A 74 -13.44 8.56 -12.22
N GLY A 75 -13.66 8.31 -10.93
CA GLY A 75 -14.95 7.94 -10.34
C GLY A 75 -15.19 6.44 -10.14
N GLY A 76 -14.17 5.60 -10.38
CA GLY A 76 -14.25 4.16 -10.19
C GLY A 76 -14.20 3.73 -8.72
N LYS A 77 -15.37 3.68 -8.07
CA LYS A 77 -15.50 3.35 -6.63
C LYS A 77 -16.23 2.02 -6.35
N THR A 78 -16.54 1.22 -7.38
CA THR A 78 -17.37 0.01 -7.22
C THR A 78 -16.64 -1.26 -7.63
N GLY A 79 -17.07 -2.42 -7.13
CA GLY A 79 -16.52 -3.71 -7.59
C GLY A 79 -16.70 -3.97 -9.08
N LEU A 80 -17.64 -3.27 -9.75
CA LEU A 80 -17.83 -3.38 -11.19
C LEU A 80 -16.64 -2.80 -11.96
N THR A 81 -15.99 -1.74 -11.45
CA THR A 81 -14.78 -1.20 -12.10
C THR A 81 -13.62 -2.17 -11.96
N ALA A 82 -13.45 -2.82 -10.80
CA ALA A 82 -12.46 -3.87 -10.61
C ALA A 82 -12.70 -5.06 -11.57
N MET A 83 -13.97 -5.47 -11.76
CA MET A 83 -14.33 -6.54 -12.68
C MET A 83 -14.11 -6.17 -14.15
N GLY A 84 -14.43 -4.93 -14.53
CA GLY A 84 -14.14 -4.40 -15.86
C GLY A 84 -12.64 -4.38 -16.15
N THR A 85 -11.84 -3.90 -15.21
CA THR A 85 -10.37 -3.91 -15.29
C THR A 85 -9.83 -5.34 -15.42
N ALA A 86 -10.32 -6.28 -14.61
CA ALA A 86 -9.92 -7.69 -14.72
C ALA A 86 -10.24 -8.29 -16.10
N GLY A 87 -11.42 -7.97 -16.65
CA GLY A 87 -11.79 -8.37 -18.02
C GLY A 87 -10.87 -7.77 -19.09
N MET A 88 -10.51 -6.50 -18.96
CA MET A 88 -9.56 -5.85 -19.86
C MET A 88 -8.16 -6.47 -19.76
N PHE A 89 -7.69 -6.82 -18.56
CA PHE A 89 -6.42 -7.53 -18.38
C PHE A 89 -6.46 -8.96 -18.96
N LEU A 90 -7.59 -9.65 -18.87
CA LEU A 90 -7.80 -10.95 -19.54
C LEU A 90 -7.66 -10.83 -21.06
N ILE A 91 -8.25 -9.79 -21.66
CA ILE A 91 -8.08 -9.51 -23.10
C ILE A 91 -6.63 -9.14 -23.41
N ALA A 92 -5.99 -8.34 -22.53
CA ALA A 92 -4.61 -7.92 -22.67
C ALA A 92 -3.63 -9.12 -22.71
N LEU A 93 -3.94 -10.26 -22.08
CA LEU A 93 -3.11 -11.47 -22.18
C LEU A 93 -2.98 -11.97 -23.63
N PHE A 94 -4.03 -11.88 -24.44
CA PHE A 94 -3.97 -12.25 -25.86
C PHE A 94 -3.20 -11.22 -26.70
N LEU A 95 -3.21 -9.96 -26.27
CA LEU A 95 -2.46 -8.86 -26.90
C LEU A 95 -1.04 -8.71 -26.30
N SER A 96 -0.66 -9.54 -25.33
CA SER A 96 0.67 -9.49 -24.70
C SER A 96 1.86 -9.46 -25.68
N PRO A 97 1.88 -10.22 -26.80
CA PRO A 97 3.00 -10.12 -27.75
C PRO A 97 3.11 -8.75 -28.43
N LEU A 98 2.03 -7.98 -28.51
CA LEU A 98 2.06 -6.61 -29.05
C LEU A 98 2.66 -5.63 -28.04
N PHE A 99 2.38 -5.80 -26.74
CA PHE A 99 2.91 -4.93 -25.70
C PHE A 99 4.40 -5.14 -25.45
N LEU A 100 4.92 -6.35 -25.69
CA LEU A 100 6.36 -6.63 -25.57
C LEU A 100 7.22 -5.90 -26.62
N ILE A 101 6.62 -5.35 -27.67
CA ILE A 101 7.31 -4.53 -28.69
C ILE A 101 7.59 -3.11 -28.15
N ILE A 102 6.86 -2.67 -27.11
CA ILE A 102 7.01 -1.35 -26.53
C ILE A 102 8.36 -1.26 -25.80
N PRO A 103 9.25 -0.31 -26.16
CA PRO A 103 10.52 -0.15 -25.48
C PRO A 103 10.33 0.19 -23.99
N ASN A 104 11.19 -0.38 -23.13
CA ASN A 104 11.18 -0.05 -21.69
C ASN A 104 11.38 1.45 -21.41
N ALA A 105 12.02 2.19 -22.32
CA ALA A 105 12.16 3.64 -22.20
C ALA A 105 10.79 4.37 -22.25
N ALA A 106 9.78 3.77 -22.88
CA ALA A 106 8.44 4.35 -22.98
C ALA A 106 7.59 4.12 -21.72
N THR A 107 7.92 3.12 -20.89
CA THR A 107 7.19 2.85 -19.63
C THR A 107 7.72 3.68 -18.47
N ALA A 108 8.97 4.14 -18.52
CA ALA A 108 9.59 4.93 -17.46
C ALA A 108 8.82 6.24 -17.11
N PRO A 109 8.37 7.08 -18.06
CA PRO A 109 7.60 8.28 -17.74
C PRO A 109 6.27 7.97 -17.03
N VAL A 110 5.64 6.84 -17.38
CA VAL A 110 4.40 6.39 -16.76
C VAL A 110 4.64 6.09 -15.28
N LEU A 111 5.71 5.36 -14.96
CA LEU A 111 6.07 5.04 -13.58
C LEU A 111 6.41 6.29 -12.75
N VAL A 112 7.03 7.31 -13.36
CA VAL A 112 7.29 8.61 -12.69
C VAL A 112 5.99 9.32 -12.33
N ILE A 113 5.01 9.35 -13.23
CA ILE A 113 3.70 9.97 -12.98
C ILE A 113 2.94 9.18 -11.90
N VAL A 114 2.97 7.85 -11.94
CA VAL A 114 2.37 7.01 -10.90
C VAL A 114 3.00 7.30 -9.54
N GLY A 115 4.33 7.37 -9.46
CA GLY A 115 5.04 7.75 -8.23
C GLY A 115 4.62 9.12 -7.71
N LEU A 116 4.48 10.12 -8.59
CA LEU A 116 3.99 11.46 -8.23
C LEU A 116 2.56 11.41 -7.65
N LEU A 117 1.68 10.61 -8.22
CA LEU A 117 0.31 10.42 -7.71
C LEU A 117 0.32 9.76 -6.33
N MET A 118 1.23 8.84 -6.05
CA MET A 118 1.37 8.20 -4.74
C MET A 118 1.88 9.15 -3.66
N VAL A 119 2.85 10.01 -4.01
CA VAL A 119 3.39 11.06 -3.11
C VAL A 119 2.30 12.04 -2.67
N SER A 120 1.23 12.22 -3.46
CA SER A 120 0.12 13.11 -3.10
C SER A 120 -0.58 12.72 -1.79
N SER A 121 -0.55 11.44 -1.40
CA SER A 121 -1.11 10.95 -0.13
C SER A 121 -0.36 11.48 1.10
N ILE A 122 0.89 11.93 0.95
CA ILE A 122 1.67 12.54 2.04
C ILE A 122 0.96 13.80 2.58
N LYS A 123 0.16 14.49 1.76
CA LYS A 123 -0.59 15.67 2.19
C LYS A 123 -1.64 15.38 3.26
N ALA A 124 -2.03 14.12 3.45
CA ALA A 124 -2.98 13.73 4.48
C ALA A 124 -2.32 13.58 5.87
N ILE A 125 -0.98 13.66 5.96
CA ILE A 125 -0.25 13.55 7.22
C ILE A 125 -0.28 14.91 7.93
N ASP A 126 -0.61 14.90 9.22
CA ASP A 126 -0.49 16.08 10.08
C ASP A 126 0.99 16.30 10.44
N PHE A 127 1.62 17.27 9.78
CA PHE A 127 2.99 17.67 10.05
C PHE A 127 3.11 18.69 11.18
N ASP A 128 2.00 19.24 11.68
CA ASP A 128 2.02 20.17 12.82
C ASP A 128 2.22 19.39 14.14
N ASP A 129 1.74 18.14 14.23
CA ASP A 129 2.10 17.24 15.33
C ASP A 129 3.44 16.53 15.05
N ILE A 130 4.50 16.95 15.75
CA ILE A 130 5.83 16.32 15.69
C ILE A 130 5.77 14.82 15.99
N THR A 131 4.81 14.35 16.81
CA THR A 131 4.66 12.93 17.13
C THR A 131 4.14 12.08 15.97
N GLU A 132 3.66 12.71 14.89
CA GLU A 132 3.16 12.05 13.68
C GLU A 132 4.01 12.41 12.45
N GLY A 133 4.36 13.69 12.30
CA GLY A 133 5.17 14.20 11.20
C GLY A 133 6.61 13.66 11.19
N LEU A 134 7.27 13.57 12.36
CA LEU A 134 8.66 13.09 12.43
C LEU A 134 8.79 11.59 12.11
N PRO A 135 7.94 10.68 12.64
CA PRO A 135 7.91 9.28 12.23
C PRO A 135 7.63 9.09 10.75
N ALA A 136 6.67 9.82 10.20
CA ALA A 136 6.33 9.74 8.79
C ALA A 136 7.51 10.17 7.90
N PHE A 137 8.17 11.28 8.27
CA PHE A 137 9.37 11.76 7.59
C PHE A 137 10.52 10.75 7.62
N LEU A 138 10.79 10.15 8.78
CA LEU A 138 11.80 9.11 8.92
C LEU A 138 11.48 7.89 8.05
N THR A 139 10.21 7.47 8.02
CA THR A 139 9.75 6.37 7.17
C THR A 139 10.07 6.63 5.69
N ILE A 140 9.73 7.82 5.20
CA ILE A 140 9.93 8.22 3.80
C ILE A 140 11.41 8.23 3.42
N ILE A 141 12.29 8.67 4.30
CA ILE A 141 13.73 8.77 4.02
C ILE A 141 14.44 7.43 4.16
N ILE A 142 14.09 6.64 5.18
CA ILE A 142 14.77 5.37 5.44
C ILE A 142 14.45 4.34 4.35
N MET A 143 13.24 4.33 3.78
CA MET A 143 12.89 3.40 2.71
C MET A 143 13.89 3.42 1.52
N PRO A 144 14.19 4.58 0.89
CA PRO A 144 15.23 4.67 -0.13
C PRO A 144 16.65 4.39 0.39
N LEU A 145 17.00 4.87 1.60
CA LEU A 145 18.37 4.71 2.12
C LEU A 145 18.72 3.25 2.44
N SER A 146 17.76 2.50 2.98
CA SER A 146 17.92 1.10 3.32
C SER A 146 17.61 0.15 2.16
N TYR A 147 17.17 0.67 1.00
CA TYR A 147 16.66 -0.12 -0.13
C TYR A 147 15.60 -1.18 0.28
N SER A 148 14.90 -0.91 1.38
CA SER A 148 14.02 -1.87 2.04
C SER A 148 12.80 -1.15 2.60
N ILE A 149 11.64 -1.46 2.02
CA ILE A 149 10.35 -0.95 2.49
C ILE A 149 10.11 -1.40 3.93
N ALA A 150 10.41 -2.67 4.25
CA ALA A 150 10.23 -3.23 5.58
C ALA A 150 10.99 -2.44 6.64
N GLU A 151 12.26 -2.13 6.37
CA GLU A 151 13.13 -1.45 7.34
C GLU A 151 12.68 -0.01 7.58
N GLY A 152 12.25 0.69 6.53
CA GLY A 152 11.66 2.02 6.63
C GLY A 152 10.38 2.04 7.48
N ILE A 153 9.47 1.08 7.26
CA ILE A 153 8.23 0.96 8.06
C ILE A 153 8.55 0.65 9.53
N VAL A 154 9.47 -0.27 9.80
CA VAL A 154 9.87 -0.63 11.17
C VAL A 154 10.45 0.57 11.92
N ILE A 155 11.39 1.30 11.31
CA ILE A 155 11.99 2.48 11.93
C ILE A 155 10.94 3.59 12.14
N GLY A 156 10.03 3.76 11.17
CA GLY A 156 8.87 4.63 11.29
C GLY A 156 8.00 4.33 12.49
N MET A 157 7.57 3.07 12.64
CA MET A 157 6.74 2.63 13.77
C MET A 157 7.46 2.77 15.11
N ILE A 158 8.74 2.40 15.19
CA ILE A 158 9.53 2.55 16.43
C ILE A 158 9.62 4.02 16.82
N SER A 159 9.89 4.90 15.86
CA SER A 159 9.93 6.35 16.10
C SER A 159 8.57 6.89 16.56
N TYR A 160 7.47 6.40 15.96
CA TYR A 160 6.11 6.80 16.33
C TYR A 160 5.80 6.44 17.78
N VAL A 161 6.07 5.20 18.18
CA VAL A 161 5.86 4.71 19.54
C VAL A 161 6.74 5.49 20.53
N ALA A 162 8.04 5.64 20.23
CA ALA A 162 8.97 6.36 21.08
C ALA A 162 8.52 7.81 21.33
N LEU A 163 8.09 8.52 20.29
CA LEU A 163 7.67 9.92 20.42
C LEU A 163 6.32 10.07 21.15
N LYS A 164 5.32 9.23 20.85
CA LYS A 164 4.03 9.27 21.58
C LYS A 164 4.21 8.92 23.07
N VAL A 165 5.14 8.01 23.40
CA VAL A 165 5.53 7.68 24.78
C VAL A 165 6.19 8.86 25.48
N LEU A 166 7.19 9.49 24.84
CA LEU A 166 7.89 10.65 25.40
C LEU A 166 6.95 11.85 25.56
N ALA A 167 5.99 12.03 24.65
CA ALA A 167 4.96 13.06 24.71
C ALA A 167 3.82 12.76 25.71
N ARG A 168 3.90 11.65 26.47
CA ARG A 168 2.87 11.15 27.40
C ARG A 168 1.50 10.89 26.77
N LYS A 169 1.43 10.75 25.44
CA LYS A 169 0.21 10.39 24.69
C LYS A 169 0.02 8.86 24.64
N PHE A 170 0.03 8.23 25.82
CA PHE A 170 0.00 6.76 25.93
C PHE A 170 -1.29 6.11 25.40
N LYS A 171 -2.39 6.89 25.32
CA LYS A 171 -3.71 6.40 24.87
C LYS A 171 -3.84 6.26 23.35
N ASP A 172 -2.97 6.90 22.58
CA ASP A 172 -3.03 6.88 21.11
C ASP A 172 -2.27 5.69 20.50
N VAL A 173 -1.51 4.97 21.34
CA VAL A 173 -0.67 3.85 20.92
C VAL A 173 -1.33 2.54 21.35
N SER A 174 -1.67 1.69 20.38
CA SER A 174 -2.19 0.34 20.66
C SER A 174 -1.15 -0.47 21.43
N ILE A 175 -1.60 -1.29 22.40
CA ILE A 175 -0.74 -2.18 23.21
C ILE A 175 0.15 -3.07 22.33
N VAL A 176 -0.32 -3.44 21.13
CA VAL A 176 0.42 -4.26 20.16
C VAL A 176 1.63 -3.53 19.59
N MET A 177 1.63 -2.19 19.54
CA MET A 177 2.78 -1.42 19.04
C MET A 177 3.87 -1.22 20.11
N TYR A 178 3.59 -1.53 21.38
CA TYR A 178 4.58 -1.46 22.46
C TYR A 178 5.44 -2.73 22.58
N ILE A 179 4.96 -3.85 22.02
CA ILE A 179 5.55 -5.20 22.12
C ILE A 179 6.30 -5.49 20.83
#